data_AF-A0A5K0XC86-F1
#
_entry.id   AF-A0A5K0XC86-F1
#
_cell.length_a   1.000
_cell.length_b   1.000
_cell.length_c   1.000
_cell.angle_alpha   90.00
_cell.angle_beta   90.00
_cell.angle_gamma   90.00
#
_symmetry.space_group_name_H-M   'P 1'
#
loop_
_entity.id
_entity.type
_entity.pdbx_description
1 polymer ?
#
loop_
_entity_poly.entity_id
_entity_poly.type
_entity_poly.pdbx_seq_one_letter_code
_entity_poly.pdbx_strand_id
1 'polypeptide(L)' 'GENRIATMTSSRSDWCISRQRTWGVPIPAFYHIHSKEPLMNKETIDHIK' A
#
# COMPACT_ATOMS: atom_id res chain seq x y z
N GLY A 1 -11.31 26.16 3.59
CA GLY A 1 -10.58 25.07 2.90
C GLY A 1 -10.31 23.92 3.85
N GLU A 2 -9.66 24.22 4.96
CA GLU A 2 -9.35 23.31 6.07
C GLU A 2 -10.55 22.51 6.58
N ASN A 3 -11.66 23.18 6.92
CA ASN A 3 -12.88 22.50 7.36
C ASN A 3 -13.39 21.43 6.37
N ARG A 4 -13.26 21.68 5.06
CA ARG A 4 -13.71 20.72 4.03
C ARG A 4 -12.81 19.49 3.97
N ILE A 5 -11.49 19.67 4.12
CA ILE A 5 -10.53 18.56 4.12
C ILE A 5 -10.68 17.75 5.42
N ALA A 6 -10.83 18.43 6.56
CA ALA A 6 -11.04 17.77 7.85
C ALA A 6 -12.28 16.87 7.83
N THR A 7 -13.43 17.38 7.37
CA THR A 7 -14.67 16.59 7.25
C THR A 7 -14.53 15.43 6.26
N MET A 8 -13.81 15.64 5.16
CA MET A 8 -13.56 14.56 4.19
C MET A 8 -12.71 13.44 4.78
N THR A 9 -11.63 13.77 5.49
CA THR A 9 -10.73 12.76 6.07
C THR A 9 -11.40 12.02 7.22
N SER A 10 -12.20 12.70 8.04
CA SER A 10 -12.88 12.08 9.18
C SER A 10 -13.97 11.08 8.80
N SER A 11 -14.57 11.22 7.62
CA SER A 11 -15.66 10.36 7.13
C SER A 11 -15.21 9.34 6.08
N ARG A 12 -13.92 9.32 5.74
CA ARG A 12 -13.39 8.51 4.65
C ARG A 12 -13.28 7.04 5.06
N SER A 13 -13.73 6.15 4.18
CA SER A 13 -13.44 4.71 4.27
C SER A 13 -12.01 4.35 3.87
N ASP A 14 -11.66 3.08 4.06
CA ASP A 14 -10.34 2.55 3.72
C ASP A 14 -9.90 2.87 2.30
N TRP A 15 -8.61 3.12 2.14
CA TRP A 15 -8.02 3.35 0.84
C TRP A 15 -7.57 2.04 0.20
N CYS A 16 -8.34 1.55 -0.77
CA CYS A 16 -7.83 0.54 -1.68
C CYS A 16 -6.72 1.14 -2.57
N ILE A 17 -5.47 0.77 -2.30
CA ILE A 17 -4.28 1.24 -3.05
C ILE A 17 -3.84 0.29 -4.17
N SER A 18 -4.16 -1.00 -4.08
CA SER A 18 -3.71 -2.00 -5.04
C SER A 18 -4.59 -2.04 -6.30
N ARG A 19 -3.99 -2.30 -7.47
CA ARG A 19 -4.70 -2.43 -8.76
C ARG A 19 -4.06 -3.55 -9.58
N GLN A 20 -4.88 -4.39 -10.20
CA GLN A 20 -4.43 -5.42 -11.14
C GLN A 20 -4.23 -4.78 -12.52
N ARG A 21 -3.08 -4.14 -12.71
CA ARG A 21 -2.69 -3.46 -13.96
C ARG A 21 -1.19 -3.66 -14.20
N THR A 22 -0.79 -3.63 -15.47
CA THR A 22 0.62 -3.75 -15.86
C THR A 22 1.36 -2.42 -15.84
N TRP A 23 0.67 -1.31 -16.10
CA TRP A 23 1.26 0.03 -16.06
C TRP A 23 1.03 0.72 -14.72
N GLY A 24 2.12 0.99 -14.00
CA GLY A 24 2.12 1.64 -12.69
C GLY A 24 3.39 1.31 -11.90
N VAL A 25 3.48 1.82 -10.67
CA VAL A 25 4.53 1.46 -9.73
C VAL A 25 4.15 0.14 -9.04
N PRO A 26 4.99 -0.91 -9.11
CA PRO A 26 4.71 -2.16 -8.41
C PRO A 26 4.75 -1.96 -6.89
N ILE A 27 3.82 -2.60 -6.17
CA ILE A 27 3.83 -2.62 -4.71
C ILE A 27 4.82 -3.72 -4.27
N PRO A 28 5.93 -3.41 -3.57
CA PRO A 28 6.94 -4.38 -3.20
C PRO A 28 6.50 -5.22 -2.00
N ALA A 29 5.51 -6.09 -2.21
CA ALA A 29 5.01 -7.05 -1.23
C ALA A 29 5.43 -8.47 -1.62
N PHE A 30 6.29 -9.08 -0.80
CA PHE A 30 6.74 -10.46 -0.99
C PHE A 30 5.99 -11.38 -0.05
N TYR A 31 5.83 -12.64 -0.46
CA TYR A 31 5.14 -13.65 0.31
C TYR A 31 5.95 -14.93 0.33
N HIS A 32 6.02 -15.57 1.50
CA HIS A 32 6.56 -16.91 1.58
C HIS A 32 5.65 -17.89 0.82
N ILE A 33 6.23 -18.73 -0.03
CA ILE A 33 5.47 -19.54 -1.01
C ILE A 33 4.51 -20.51 -0.33
N HIS A 34 4.96 -21.15 0.76
CA HIS A 34 4.21 -22.19 1.47
C HIS A 34 3.32 -21.62 2.59
N SER A 35 3.83 -20.73 3.44
CA SER A 35 3.06 -20.17 4.58
C SER A 35 2.15 -19.01 4.17
N LYS A 36 2.37 -18.39 3.00
CA LYS A 36 1.68 -17.17 2.56
C LYS A 36 1.88 -15.97 3.48
N GLU A 37 2.83 -16.04 4.40
CA GLU A 37 3.14 -14.91 5.27
C GLU A 37 3.83 -13.79 4.48
N PRO A 38 3.46 -12.53 4.72
CA PRO A 38 4.08 -11.39 4.06
C PRO A 38 5.49 -11.15 4.61
N LEU A 39 6.46 -11.01 3.72
CA LEU A 39 7.79 -10.48 4.04
C LEU A 39 7.80 -8.98 3.74
N MET A 40 7.54 -8.18 4.78
CA MET A 40 7.60 -6.71 4.71
C MET A 40 8.52 -6.21 5.82
N ASN A 41 9.77 -5.92 5.48
CA ASN A 41 10.71 -5.29 6.39
C ASN A 41 11.37 -4.08 5.70
N LYS A 42 12.00 -3.22 6.50
CA LYS A 42 12.60 -1.98 5.98
C LYS A 42 13.72 -2.26 4.96
N GLU A 43 14.53 -3.27 5.24
CA GLU A 43 15.67 -3.65 4.40
C GLU A 43 15.25 -4.08 2.99
N THR A 44 14.21 -4.92 2.88
CA THR A 44 13.69 -5.37 1.58
C THR A 44 13.05 -4.24 0.80
N ILE A 45 12.32 -3.34 1.49
CA ILE A 45 11.70 -2.18 0.84
C ILE A 45 12.75 -1.19 0.33
N ASP A 46 13.77 -0.88 1.13
CA ASP A 46 14.84 0.04 0.74
C ASP A 46 15.73 -0.53 -0.38
N HIS A 47 15.85 -1.85 -0.50
CA HIS A 47 16.60 -2.51 -1.57
C HIS A 47 15.95 -2.37 -2.97
N ILE A 48 14.62 -2.19 -3.05
CA ILE A 48 13.86 -2.18 -4.31
C ILE A 48 13.73 -0.77 -4.91
N LYS A 49 14.23 0.27 -4.21
CA LYS A 49 14.24 1.64 -4.71
C LYS A 49 14.95 1.79 -6.05
#